data_AF-A0A2P5P723-F1
#
_entry.id   AF-A0A2P5P723-F1
#
_cell.length_a   1.000
_cell.length_b   1.000
_cell.length_c   1.000
_cell.angle_alpha   90.00
_cell.angle_beta   90.00
_cell.angle_gamma   90.00
#
_symmetry.space_group_name_H-M   'P 1'
#
loop_
_entity.id
_entity.type
_entity.pdbx_description
1 polymer ?
#
loop_
_entity_poly.entity_id
_entity_poly.type
_entity_poly.pdbx_seq_one_letter_code
_entity_poly.pdbx_strand_id
1 'polypeptide(L)'
;MVCLVVAFHFYRRRHLIDDTPTSKTQGVFIGLSELKGTAESETPLESYLAAARCVWYSYRVEEHYVRTSVDAKGRPTTHSGWESVEKGSKSVPVFLKDDTGVIRVLPGGAEVHGQEVFKKEVKRDDPLYYGKGPDRSISGSTHRRRFIEEAIPLHTGIYVIGQARVRTDAVAAEIAASKGSLFIVSVHPEKQHSDIFRVWYWLWLGIGLVAAMVGAGVYFSQTAVFASIVVPVVFAAFIYGLAAFIGWVWTAYNSLVNLRARVRQGFSQIDVELKRRADLIPNLVAAVEGYRAHESGLQQLAAELRNQQTLTMDTRDGELKGLAARLSIVAEKYPDLKASQSFLALQTSLSETEQRLALARDYYNSIATFYRTRLEIFPDGVLGRLLGFKPMALLEAATFERAPVEVNLAE
;
A
#
# COMPACT_ATOMS: atom_id res chain seq x y z
N MET A 1 5.42 29.35 -9.21
CA MET A 1 6.06 28.51 -8.17
C MET A 1 5.07 27.62 -7.41
N VAL A 2 4.00 28.16 -6.79
CA VAL A 2 3.01 27.33 -6.04
C VAL A 2 2.44 26.18 -6.86
N CYS A 3 2.03 26.43 -8.11
CA CYS A 3 1.51 25.38 -9.00
C CYS A 3 2.53 24.25 -9.27
N LEU A 4 3.83 24.57 -9.38
CA LEU A 4 4.87 23.55 -9.56
C LEU A 4 5.03 22.69 -8.29
N VAL A 5 5.03 23.32 -7.12
CA VAL A 5 5.12 22.61 -5.82
C VAL A 5 3.95 21.64 -5.67
N VAL A 6 2.72 22.10 -5.99
CA VAL A 6 1.53 21.26 -5.94
C VAL A 6 1.57 20.14 -6.98
N ALA A 7 1.99 20.44 -8.22
CA ALA A 7 2.18 19.41 -9.24
C ALA A 7 3.16 18.32 -8.77
N PHE A 8 4.35 18.69 -8.31
CA PHE A 8 5.35 17.71 -7.85
C PHE A 8 4.95 16.97 -6.56
N HIS A 9 4.07 17.56 -5.74
CA HIS A 9 3.45 16.83 -4.63
C HIS A 9 2.62 15.64 -5.13
N PHE A 10 1.76 15.85 -6.14
CA PHE A 10 0.96 14.78 -6.75
C PHE A 10 1.84 13.78 -7.52
N TYR A 11 2.86 14.26 -8.24
CA TYR A 11 3.81 13.39 -8.92
C TYR A 11 4.52 12.44 -7.95
N ARG A 12 4.97 12.95 -6.79
CA ARG A 12 5.61 12.13 -5.76
C ARG A 12 4.64 11.12 -5.13
N ARG A 13 3.41 11.53 -4.81
CA ARG A 13 2.38 10.61 -4.29
C ARG A 13 2.09 9.48 -5.26
N ARG A 14 1.96 9.78 -6.55
CA ARG A 14 1.77 8.78 -7.61
C ARG A 14 2.91 7.76 -7.63
N HIS A 15 4.16 8.21 -7.68
CA HIS A 15 5.31 7.30 -7.69
C HIS A 15 5.41 6.46 -6.42
N LEU A 16 5.01 6.98 -5.26
CA LEU A 16 4.96 6.17 -4.04
C LEU A 16 3.95 5.02 -4.13
N ILE A 17 2.84 5.20 -4.84
CA ILE A 17 1.89 4.12 -5.12
C ILE A 17 2.50 3.17 -6.15
N ASP A 18 2.82 3.70 -7.34
CA ASP A 18 3.29 2.89 -8.48
C ASP A 18 4.59 2.10 -8.16
N ASP A 19 5.46 2.61 -7.28
CA ASP A 19 6.75 1.99 -6.92
C ASP A 19 6.67 1.04 -5.70
N THR A 20 5.52 0.89 -5.05
CA THR A 20 5.37 -0.01 -3.89
C THR A 20 4.80 -1.35 -4.37
N PRO A 21 5.56 -2.45 -4.36
CA PRO A 21 5.01 -3.75 -4.76
C PRO A 21 3.94 -4.22 -3.76
N THR A 22 2.96 -4.97 -4.27
CA THR A 22 2.07 -5.74 -3.41
C THR A 22 2.88 -6.81 -2.66
N SER A 23 2.78 -6.82 -1.34
CA SER A 23 3.31 -7.85 -0.46
C SER A 23 2.16 -8.74 0.03
N LYS A 24 2.49 -9.99 0.37
CA LYS A 24 1.57 -10.94 1.02
C LYS A 24 1.53 -10.68 2.53
N THR A 25 0.39 -10.90 3.17
CA THR A 25 0.18 -10.52 4.58
C THR A 25 1.15 -11.18 5.55
N GLN A 26 1.53 -12.44 5.33
CA GLN A 26 2.51 -13.15 6.16
C GLN A 26 3.97 -12.73 5.89
N GLY A 27 4.22 -12.11 4.72
CA GLY A 27 5.51 -11.62 4.25
C GLY A 27 5.68 -10.11 4.37
N VAL A 28 4.88 -9.45 5.21
CA VAL A 28 4.99 -8.00 5.41
C VAL A 28 6.25 -7.67 6.19
N PHE A 29 7.18 -7.02 5.51
CA PHE A 29 8.38 -6.48 6.13
C PHE A 29 8.15 -5.06 6.66
N ILE A 30 8.87 -4.70 7.72
CA ILE A 30 8.83 -3.35 8.31
C ILE A 30 9.21 -2.33 7.24
N GLY A 31 8.35 -1.34 6.99
CA GLY A 31 8.51 -0.43 5.85
C GLY A 31 7.19 0.03 5.26
N LEU A 32 7.24 0.81 4.18
CA LEU A 32 6.04 1.11 3.41
C LEU A 32 5.71 -0.12 2.54
N SER A 33 4.54 -0.70 2.77
CA SER A 33 4.07 -1.91 2.10
C SER A 33 2.69 -1.71 1.53
N GLU A 34 2.46 -2.32 0.38
CA GLU A 34 1.14 -2.46 -0.22
C GLU A 34 0.62 -3.87 0.04
N LEU A 35 -0.67 -4.00 0.37
CA LEU A 35 -1.33 -5.24 0.67
C LEU A 35 -2.71 -5.30 0.01
N LYS A 36 -3.12 -6.49 -0.41
CA LYS A 36 -4.44 -6.79 -0.99
C LYS A 36 -5.02 -7.99 -0.24
N GLY A 37 -6.28 -7.91 0.17
CA GLY A 37 -6.94 -8.96 0.94
C GLY A 37 -8.39 -8.65 1.28
N THR A 38 -9.07 -9.52 2.02
CA THR A 38 -10.43 -9.29 2.50
C THR A 38 -10.42 -8.58 3.85
N ALA A 39 -11.34 -7.64 4.04
CA ALA A 39 -11.52 -6.91 5.29
C ALA A 39 -12.31 -7.76 6.30
N GLU A 40 -11.64 -8.22 7.36
CA GLU A 40 -12.26 -8.97 8.47
C GLU A 40 -12.23 -8.15 9.77
N SER A 41 -13.13 -8.47 10.70
CA SER A 41 -13.10 -7.91 12.06
C SER A 41 -13.81 -8.83 13.06
N GLU A 42 -13.23 -8.96 14.24
CA GLU A 42 -13.84 -9.68 15.37
C GLU A 42 -14.99 -8.88 16.00
N THR A 43 -14.91 -7.55 15.97
CA THR A 43 -15.87 -6.62 16.57
C THR A 43 -16.36 -5.60 15.53
N PRO A 44 -17.14 -6.06 14.52
CA PRO A 44 -17.58 -5.18 13.45
C PRO A 44 -18.53 -4.10 13.95
N LEU A 45 -18.48 -2.96 13.28
CA LEU A 45 -19.42 -1.86 13.46
C LEU A 45 -20.70 -2.12 12.68
N GLU A 46 -21.79 -1.50 13.13
CA GLU A 46 -22.95 -1.26 12.29
C GLU A 46 -22.88 0.17 11.75
N SER A 47 -23.04 0.33 10.44
CA SER A 47 -23.02 1.64 9.79
C SER A 47 -24.25 2.47 10.21
N TYR A 48 -24.13 3.80 10.18
CA TYR A 48 -25.13 4.69 10.74
C TYR A 48 -26.43 4.72 9.95
N LEU A 49 -26.36 4.71 8.61
CA LEU A 49 -27.52 4.80 7.71
C LEU A 49 -27.98 3.43 7.19
N ALA A 50 -27.07 2.63 6.64
CA ALA A 50 -27.39 1.33 6.07
C ALA A 50 -27.54 0.20 7.10
N ALA A 51 -27.12 0.42 8.36
CA ALA A 51 -27.02 -0.63 9.38
C ALA A 51 -26.20 -1.85 8.90
N ALA A 52 -25.22 -1.62 8.02
CA ALA A 52 -24.40 -2.68 7.45
C ALA A 52 -23.23 -3.03 8.37
N ARG A 53 -22.92 -4.32 8.52
CA ARG A 53 -21.73 -4.78 9.26
C ARG A 53 -20.47 -4.38 8.50
N CYS A 54 -19.64 -3.54 9.10
CA CYS A 54 -18.49 -2.93 8.45
C CYS A 54 -17.31 -2.71 9.42
N VAL A 55 -16.12 -2.49 8.85
CA VAL A 55 -14.92 -2.14 9.62
C VAL A 55 -14.69 -0.63 9.69
N TRP A 56 -15.31 0.10 8.77
CA TRP A 56 -15.26 1.55 8.66
C TRP A 56 -16.54 2.03 7.97
N TYR A 57 -17.05 3.17 8.42
CA TYR A 57 -18.06 3.94 7.68
C TYR A 57 -17.85 5.44 7.83
N SER A 58 -18.33 6.18 6.84
CA SER A 58 -18.42 7.64 6.84
C SER A 58 -19.76 8.03 6.23
N TYR A 59 -20.52 8.85 6.95
CA TYR A 59 -21.79 9.37 6.46
C TYR A 59 -21.75 10.89 6.40
N ARG A 60 -22.54 11.43 5.47
CA ARG A 60 -22.85 12.86 5.40
C ARG A 60 -24.33 13.05 5.09
N VAL A 61 -24.91 14.01 5.79
CA VAL A 61 -26.25 14.53 5.52
C VAL A 61 -26.08 15.91 4.91
N GLU A 62 -26.64 16.10 3.73
CA GLU A 62 -26.64 17.37 3.02
C GLU A 62 -28.06 17.93 2.94
N GLU A 63 -28.21 19.23 3.05
CA GLU A 63 -29.48 19.92 2.90
C GLU A 63 -29.42 20.85 1.68
N HIS A 64 -30.43 20.76 0.83
CA HIS A 64 -30.51 21.59 -0.36
C HIS A 64 -31.04 22.97 0.00
N TYR A 65 -30.31 24.01 -0.40
CA TYR A 65 -30.68 25.41 -0.21
C TYR A 65 -30.90 26.14 -1.53
N VAL A 66 -31.70 27.20 -1.47
CA VAL A 66 -31.85 28.24 -2.48
C VAL A 66 -31.70 29.58 -1.75
N ARG A 67 -30.69 30.35 -2.12
CA ARG A 67 -30.38 31.67 -1.54
C ARG A 67 -30.31 32.70 -2.64
N THR A 68 -30.91 33.87 -2.42
CA THR A 68 -30.82 35.00 -3.33
C THR A 68 -29.92 36.06 -2.72
N SER A 69 -28.89 36.48 -3.46
CA SER A 69 -28.02 37.61 -3.12
C SER A 69 -28.23 38.74 -4.12
N VAL A 70 -27.90 39.97 -3.74
CA VAL A 70 -27.97 41.13 -4.64
C VAL A 70 -26.54 41.52 -5.00
N ASP A 71 -26.26 41.68 -6.29
CA ASP A 71 -24.94 42.11 -6.75
C ASP A 71 -24.69 43.61 -6.47
N ALA A 72 -23.45 44.08 -6.68
CA ALA A 72 -23.09 45.48 -6.50
C ALA A 72 -23.87 46.46 -7.42
N LYS A 73 -24.63 45.94 -8.40
CA LYS A 73 -25.45 46.70 -9.35
C LYS A 73 -26.95 46.60 -9.04
N GLY A 74 -27.34 46.03 -7.89
CA GLY A 74 -28.73 45.94 -7.45
C GLY A 74 -29.54 44.82 -8.11
N ARG A 75 -28.91 43.87 -8.80
CA ARG A 75 -29.60 42.77 -9.48
C ARG A 75 -29.64 41.52 -8.59
N PRO A 76 -30.83 40.90 -8.39
CA PRO A 76 -30.92 39.67 -7.62
C PRO A 76 -30.33 38.49 -8.41
N THR A 77 -29.49 37.70 -7.74
CA THR A 77 -28.91 36.46 -8.25
C THR A 77 -29.28 35.32 -7.32
N THR A 78 -29.90 34.27 -7.86
CA THR A 78 -30.31 33.10 -7.08
C THR A 78 -29.29 31.98 -7.25
N HIS A 79 -28.84 31.42 -6.14
CA HIS A 79 -27.93 30.29 -6.07
C HIS A 79 -28.60 29.13 -5.36
N SER A 80 -28.49 27.93 -5.93
CA SER A 80 -28.93 26.69 -5.29
C SER A 80 -27.76 25.74 -5.12
N GLY A 81 -27.77 24.97 -4.04
CA GLY A 81 -26.70 24.02 -3.76
C GLY A 81 -27.04 23.07 -2.63
N TRP A 82 -26.09 22.20 -2.32
CA TRP A 82 -26.15 21.28 -1.20
C TRP A 82 -25.11 21.69 -0.17
N GLU A 83 -25.50 21.76 1.09
CA GLU A 83 -24.61 22.10 2.20
C GLU A 83 -24.65 20.97 3.24
N SER A 84 -23.48 20.52 3.71
CA SER A 84 -23.40 19.46 4.72
C SER A 84 -23.90 19.99 6.06
N VAL A 85 -24.96 19.36 6.58
CA VAL A 85 -25.57 19.73 7.87
C VAL A 85 -25.11 18.84 9.01
N GLU A 86 -24.71 17.62 8.68
CA GLU A 86 -24.18 16.64 9.61
C GLU A 86 -23.21 15.70 8.89
N LYS A 87 -22.19 15.22 9.60
CA LYS A 87 -21.23 14.24 9.11
C LYS A 87 -20.62 13.49 10.29
N GLY A 88 -20.27 12.24 10.08
CA GLY A 88 -19.57 11.44 11.06
C GLY A 88 -18.85 10.27 10.41
N SER A 89 -17.84 9.77 11.09
CA SER A 89 -17.12 8.56 10.68
C SER A 89 -16.68 7.77 11.90
N LYS A 90 -16.58 6.46 11.73
CA LYS A 90 -16.10 5.55 12.77
C LYS A 90 -15.34 4.41 12.12
N SER A 91 -14.36 3.88 12.85
CA SER A 91 -13.53 2.78 12.39
C SER A 91 -13.12 1.87 13.54
N VAL A 92 -12.88 0.61 13.21
CA VAL A 92 -12.28 -0.40 14.09
C VAL A 92 -11.04 -0.98 13.42
N PRO A 93 -10.16 -1.68 14.17
CA PRO A 93 -9.07 -2.43 13.56
C PRO A 93 -9.59 -3.38 12.47
N VAL A 94 -8.94 -3.35 11.31
CA VAL A 94 -9.23 -4.26 10.20
C VAL A 94 -8.22 -5.39 10.24
N PHE A 95 -8.69 -6.62 10.15
CA PHE A 95 -7.84 -7.79 9.95
C PHE A 95 -7.85 -8.12 8.46
N LEU A 96 -6.80 -7.69 7.77
CA LEU A 96 -6.66 -7.93 6.34
C LEU A 96 -6.20 -9.37 6.12
N LYS A 97 -7.01 -10.17 5.44
CA LYS A 97 -6.75 -11.58 5.20
C LYS A 97 -6.45 -11.85 3.73
N ASP A 98 -5.40 -12.61 3.45
CA ASP A 98 -5.12 -13.16 2.12
C ASP A 98 -4.96 -14.69 2.18
N ASP A 99 -4.40 -15.27 1.13
CA ASP A 99 -4.08 -16.70 1.01
C ASP A 99 -2.93 -17.15 1.92
N THR A 100 -2.09 -16.22 2.38
CA THR A 100 -0.91 -16.51 3.21
C THR A 100 -1.15 -16.30 4.70
N GLY A 101 -2.05 -15.39 5.08
CA GLY A 101 -2.27 -15.09 6.49
C GLY A 101 -3.20 -13.91 6.76
N VAL A 102 -3.00 -13.30 7.92
CA VAL A 102 -3.79 -12.17 8.41
C VAL A 102 -2.86 -11.12 9.01
N ILE A 103 -3.10 -9.85 8.69
CA ILE A 103 -2.40 -8.71 9.30
C ILE A 103 -3.38 -7.68 9.84
N ARG A 104 -3.06 -7.10 11.01
CA ARG A 104 -3.84 -6.03 11.62
C ARG A 104 -3.52 -4.69 10.94
N VAL A 105 -4.55 -3.96 10.55
CA VAL A 105 -4.49 -2.60 10.00
C VAL A 105 -5.27 -1.68 10.92
N LEU A 106 -4.63 -0.61 11.37
CA LEU A 106 -5.25 0.43 12.20
C LEU A 106 -5.63 1.61 11.31
N PRO A 107 -6.90 1.76 10.87
CA PRO A 107 -7.29 2.76 9.88
C PRO A 107 -7.24 4.21 10.40
N GLY A 108 -6.95 4.42 11.68
CA GLY A 108 -6.78 5.77 12.25
C GLY A 108 -5.68 6.53 11.54
N GLY A 109 -6.03 7.66 10.91
CA GLY A 109 -5.11 8.49 10.13
C GLY A 109 -4.91 8.06 8.67
N ALA A 110 -5.63 7.04 8.20
CA ALA A 110 -5.65 6.67 6.78
C ALA A 110 -6.60 7.57 5.96
N GLU A 111 -6.25 7.82 4.70
CA GLU A 111 -7.20 8.23 3.67
C GLU A 111 -8.03 6.98 3.28
N VAL A 112 -9.26 6.88 3.78
CA VAL A 112 -10.13 5.72 3.59
C VAL A 112 -11.14 5.96 2.47
N HIS A 113 -11.23 5.03 1.53
CA HIS A 113 -12.18 5.05 0.42
C HIS A 113 -13.07 3.79 0.49
N GLY A 114 -14.30 3.97 0.97
CA GLY A 114 -15.30 2.90 0.99
C GLY A 114 -16.10 2.80 -0.30
N GLN A 115 -17.06 1.87 -0.32
CA GLN A 115 -18.10 1.82 -1.35
C GLN A 115 -19.37 2.51 -0.83
N GLU A 116 -20.12 3.12 -1.74
CA GLU A 116 -21.43 3.71 -1.42
C GLU A 116 -22.39 2.58 -1.00
N VAL A 117 -22.79 2.57 0.28
CA VAL A 117 -23.74 1.58 0.84
C VAL A 117 -25.14 2.15 1.05
N PHE A 118 -25.25 3.48 1.09
CA PHE A 118 -26.53 4.16 1.20
C PHE A 118 -26.51 5.48 0.44
N LYS A 119 -27.59 5.73 -0.31
CA LYS A 119 -27.88 7.03 -0.90
C LYS A 119 -29.37 7.24 -1.04
N LYS A 120 -29.89 8.24 -0.34
CA LYS A 120 -31.32 8.58 -0.43
C LYS A 120 -31.53 10.09 -0.32
N GLU A 121 -32.34 10.62 -1.22
CA GLU A 121 -32.89 11.97 -1.09
C GLU A 121 -34.30 11.89 -0.51
N VAL A 122 -34.58 12.72 0.49
CA VAL A 122 -35.86 12.72 1.21
C VAL A 122 -36.35 14.14 1.49
N LYS A 123 -37.65 14.26 1.73
CA LYS A 123 -38.32 15.47 2.23
C LYS A 123 -38.76 15.25 3.68
N ARG A 124 -39.40 16.24 4.31
CA ARG A 124 -39.77 16.22 5.74
C ARG A 124 -40.79 15.15 6.11
N ASP A 125 -41.51 14.62 5.13
CA ASP A 125 -42.50 13.55 5.29
C ASP A 125 -41.85 12.16 5.48
N ASP A 126 -40.58 11.99 5.09
CA ASP A 126 -39.86 10.74 5.30
C ASP A 126 -39.32 10.66 6.75
N PRO A 127 -39.57 9.57 7.50
CA PRO A 127 -39.04 9.37 8.84
C PRO A 127 -37.51 9.54 8.96
N LEU A 128 -36.78 9.25 7.88
CA LEU A 128 -35.32 9.41 7.84
C LEU A 128 -34.88 10.87 8.03
N TYR A 129 -35.71 11.85 7.62
CA TYR A 129 -35.36 13.26 7.64
C TYR A 129 -34.96 13.74 9.05
N TYR A 130 -35.75 13.37 10.05
CA TYR A 130 -35.52 13.69 11.47
C TYR A 130 -34.93 12.53 12.26
N GLY A 131 -35.16 11.28 11.84
CA GLY A 131 -34.65 10.11 12.57
C GLY A 131 -33.13 9.95 12.50
N LYS A 132 -32.50 10.40 11.41
CA LYS A 132 -31.05 10.31 11.17
C LYS A 132 -30.41 11.62 10.72
N GLY A 133 -31.18 12.69 10.66
CA GLY A 133 -30.71 14.02 10.31
C GLY A 133 -30.99 15.02 11.43
N PRO A 134 -30.33 16.18 11.44
CA PRO A 134 -30.43 17.12 12.56
C PRO A 134 -31.79 17.83 12.59
N ASP A 135 -32.29 18.19 13.77
CA ASP A 135 -33.61 18.87 13.87
C ASP A 135 -33.64 20.28 13.25
N ARG A 136 -32.47 20.90 13.12
CA ARG A 136 -32.30 22.26 12.56
C ARG A 136 -32.17 22.26 11.04
N SER A 137 -32.67 23.31 10.41
CA SER A 137 -32.47 23.61 8.98
C SER A 137 -31.48 24.75 8.76
N ILE A 138 -30.85 24.75 7.60
CA ILE A 138 -29.96 25.84 7.15
C ILE A 138 -30.75 27.00 6.56
N SER A 139 -30.12 28.18 6.49
CA SER A 139 -30.70 29.34 5.81
C SER A 139 -30.95 29.04 4.33
N GLY A 140 -32.13 29.42 3.82
CA GLY A 140 -32.54 29.16 2.45
C GLY A 140 -32.89 27.69 2.16
N SER A 141 -33.10 26.86 3.18
CA SER A 141 -33.43 25.45 2.99
C SER A 141 -34.70 25.25 2.16
N THR A 142 -34.65 24.24 1.28
CA THR A 142 -35.82 23.70 0.55
C THR A 142 -36.42 22.48 1.23
N HIS A 143 -35.92 22.14 2.42
CA HIS A 143 -36.27 20.96 3.20
C HIS A 143 -36.17 19.63 2.44
N ARG A 144 -35.20 19.56 1.52
CA ARG A 144 -34.74 18.32 0.90
C ARG A 144 -33.38 17.96 1.49
N ARG A 145 -33.26 16.73 1.96
CA ARG A 145 -32.00 16.20 2.49
C ARG A 145 -31.51 15.04 1.65
N ARG A 146 -30.20 14.97 1.48
CA ARG A 146 -29.50 13.87 0.84
C ARG A 146 -28.64 13.19 1.88
N PHE A 147 -28.90 11.92 2.09
CA PHE A 147 -28.17 11.04 2.99
C PHE A 147 -27.25 10.17 2.15
N ILE A 148 -25.95 10.21 2.44
CA ILE A 148 -24.94 9.41 1.75
C ILE A 148 -24.11 8.71 2.82
N GLU A 149 -23.90 7.41 2.65
CA GLU A 149 -22.98 6.63 3.48
C GLU A 149 -22.05 5.81 2.59
N GLU A 150 -20.77 5.91 2.90
CA GLU A 150 -19.74 4.99 2.40
C GLU A 150 -19.29 4.09 3.54
N ALA A 151 -19.05 2.82 3.22
CA ALA A 151 -18.53 1.87 4.19
C ALA A 151 -17.55 0.89 3.55
N ILE A 152 -16.78 0.20 4.39
CA ILE A 152 -16.04 -1.00 4.03
C ILE A 152 -16.75 -2.18 4.72
N PRO A 153 -17.66 -2.89 4.02
CA PRO A 153 -18.33 -4.05 4.59
C PRO A 153 -17.35 -5.18 4.88
N LEU A 154 -17.74 -6.08 5.78
CA LEU A 154 -16.99 -7.32 6.00
C LEU A 154 -16.85 -8.13 4.71
N HIS A 155 -15.78 -8.91 4.62
CA HIS A 155 -15.45 -9.80 3.50
C HIS A 155 -15.24 -9.08 2.16
N THR A 156 -15.20 -7.75 2.16
CA THR A 156 -14.94 -6.97 0.95
C THR A 156 -13.44 -6.95 0.68
N GLY A 157 -13.06 -7.16 -0.59
CA GLY A 157 -11.69 -7.00 -1.03
C GLY A 157 -11.24 -5.55 -0.87
N ILE A 158 -10.15 -5.34 -0.15
CA ILE A 158 -9.56 -4.03 0.06
C ILE A 158 -8.07 -4.04 -0.28
N TYR A 159 -7.62 -2.83 -0.57
CA TYR A 159 -6.28 -2.44 -0.87
C TYR A 159 -5.76 -1.54 0.25
N VAL A 160 -4.57 -1.82 0.76
CA VAL A 160 -3.94 -1.06 1.84
C VAL A 160 -2.53 -0.69 1.44
N ILE A 161 -2.21 0.61 1.43
CA ILE A 161 -0.82 1.09 1.46
C ILE A 161 -0.60 1.73 2.80
N GLY A 162 0.41 1.30 3.55
CA GLY A 162 0.76 1.97 4.79
C GLY A 162 2.10 1.51 5.33
N GLN A 163 2.50 2.13 6.44
CA GLN A 163 3.72 1.76 7.12
C GLN A 163 3.49 0.53 7.99
N ALA A 164 4.16 -0.56 7.67
CA ALA A 164 4.32 -1.71 8.53
C ALA A 164 5.27 -1.40 9.69
N ARG A 165 4.81 -1.68 10.92
CA ARG A 165 5.58 -1.56 12.15
C ARG A 165 5.36 -2.78 13.03
N VAL A 166 6.28 -3.01 13.96
CA VAL A 166 6.12 -4.07 14.97
C VAL A 166 5.06 -3.63 15.97
N ARG A 167 4.15 -4.53 16.30
CA ARG A 167 3.15 -4.35 17.35
C ARG A 167 3.81 -4.16 18.72
N THR A 168 3.21 -3.35 19.57
CA THR A 168 3.67 -3.18 20.96
C THR A 168 3.21 -4.32 21.88
N ASP A 169 2.11 -4.98 21.50
CA ASP A 169 1.43 -6.02 22.27
C ASP A 169 1.79 -7.45 21.85
N ALA A 170 2.43 -7.64 20.70
CA ALA A 170 2.82 -8.96 20.19
C ALA A 170 4.02 -8.85 19.23
N VAL A 171 4.74 -9.97 19.03
CA VAL A 171 5.80 -10.07 18.00
C VAL A 171 5.16 -10.32 16.63
N ALA A 172 4.38 -9.35 16.16
CA ALA A 172 3.70 -9.41 14.87
C ALA A 172 3.71 -8.02 14.19
N ALA A 173 3.61 -8.01 12.86
CA ALA A 173 3.50 -6.76 12.12
C ALA A 173 2.08 -6.20 12.20
N GLU A 174 1.96 -4.89 12.15
CA GLU A 174 0.71 -4.18 11.89
C GLU A 174 0.95 -3.01 10.94
N ILE A 175 -0.09 -2.64 10.19
CA ILE A 175 -0.10 -1.42 9.39
C ILE A 175 -0.75 -0.30 10.20
N ALA A 176 -0.06 0.83 10.32
CA ALA A 176 -0.58 1.99 11.03
C ALA A 176 -0.06 3.30 10.43
N ALA A 177 -0.71 4.40 10.79
CA ALA A 177 -0.28 5.73 10.38
C ALA A 177 1.14 6.04 10.89
N SER A 178 1.96 6.57 9.99
CA SER A 178 3.25 7.17 10.32
C SER A 178 3.32 8.60 9.76
N LYS A 179 3.94 9.51 10.50
CA LYS A 179 3.96 10.94 10.17
C LYS A 179 4.62 11.17 8.82
N GLY A 180 3.87 11.76 7.88
CA GLY A 180 4.36 12.07 6.54
C GLY A 180 4.46 10.86 5.59
N SER A 181 3.97 9.69 6.01
CA SER A 181 3.85 8.51 5.15
C SER A 181 2.48 8.47 4.46
N LEU A 182 2.44 7.86 3.27
CA LEU A 182 1.20 7.58 2.58
C LEU A 182 0.46 6.47 3.35
N PHE A 183 -0.79 6.70 3.71
CA PHE A 183 -1.63 5.69 4.32
C PHE A 183 -3.02 5.70 3.69
N ILE A 184 -3.32 4.70 2.87
CA ILE A 184 -4.56 4.56 2.12
C ILE A 184 -5.19 3.21 2.45
N VAL A 185 -6.50 3.20 2.68
CA VAL A 185 -7.30 1.97 2.77
C VAL A 185 -8.47 2.13 1.80
N SER A 186 -8.58 1.28 0.78
CA SER A 186 -9.50 1.48 -0.33
C SER A 186 -10.16 0.19 -0.79
N VAL A 187 -11.46 0.22 -1.08
CA VAL A 187 -12.16 -0.86 -1.83
C VAL A 187 -11.89 -0.77 -3.33
N HIS A 188 -11.44 0.39 -3.80
CA HIS A 188 -11.12 0.64 -5.22
C HIS A 188 -9.71 0.15 -5.56
N PRO A 189 -9.49 -0.34 -6.79
CA PRO A 189 -8.17 -0.76 -7.23
C PRO A 189 -7.18 0.40 -7.28
N GLU A 190 -5.94 0.10 -6.91
CA GLU A 190 -4.76 0.99 -6.92
C GLU A 190 -4.68 1.92 -8.14
N LYS A 191 -4.88 1.36 -9.34
CA LYS A 191 -4.76 2.08 -10.61
C LYS A 191 -5.64 3.33 -10.68
N GLN A 192 -6.82 3.29 -10.07
CA GLN A 192 -7.73 4.43 -10.04
C GLN A 192 -7.13 5.61 -9.25
N HIS A 193 -6.41 5.36 -8.17
CA HIS A 193 -5.75 6.39 -7.37
C HIS A 193 -4.52 6.98 -8.08
N SER A 194 -3.71 6.13 -8.70
CA SER A 194 -2.56 6.57 -9.51
C SER A 194 -2.97 7.46 -10.68
N ASP A 195 -4.04 7.09 -11.40
CA ASP A 195 -4.56 7.86 -12.53
C ASP A 195 -5.09 9.24 -12.08
N ILE A 196 -5.77 9.32 -10.93
CA ILE A 196 -6.24 10.60 -10.37
C ILE A 196 -5.06 11.52 -10.09
N PHE A 197 -3.99 11.03 -9.45
CA PHE A 197 -2.80 11.85 -9.20
C PHE A 197 -2.06 12.25 -10.47
N ARG A 198 -2.07 11.41 -11.52
CA ARG A 198 -1.56 11.78 -12.85
C ARG A 198 -2.35 12.95 -13.43
N VAL A 199 -3.67 12.93 -13.37
CA VAL A 199 -4.53 14.01 -13.88
C VAL A 199 -4.26 15.30 -13.12
N TRP A 200 -4.20 15.25 -11.79
CA TRP A 200 -3.89 16.43 -10.96
C TRP A 200 -2.51 17.00 -11.25
N TYR A 201 -1.49 16.17 -11.44
CA TYR A 201 -0.16 16.63 -11.83
C TYR A 201 -0.19 17.45 -13.13
N TRP A 202 -0.80 16.91 -14.20
CA TRP A 202 -0.89 17.61 -15.49
C TRP A 202 -1.76 18.85 -15.42
N LEU A 203 -2.86 18.81 -14.67
CA LEU A 203 -3.73 19.96 -14.46
C LEU A 203 -2.96 21.11 -13.79
N TRP A 204 -2.23 20.85 -12.69
CA TRP A 204 -1.47 21.88 -12.00
C TRP A 204 -0.28 22.40 -12.80
N LEU A 205 0.36 21.56 -13.61
CA LEU A 205 1.35 22.02 -14.58
C LEU A 205 0.75 22.95 -15.64
N GLY A 206 -0.41 22.58 -16.19
CA GLY A 206 -1.12 23.40 -17.18
C GLY A 206 -1.55 24.74 -16.61
N ILE A 207 -2.19 24.76 -15.44
CA ILE A 207 -2.58 25.98 -14.74
C ILE A 207 -1.37 26.88 -14.47
N GLY A 208 -0.25 26.30 -14.01
CA GLY A 208 0.96 27.06 -13.75
C GLY A 208 1.55 27.69 -15.01
N LEU A 209 1.55 26.98 -16.14
CA LEU A 209 2.02 27.50 -17.43
C LEU A 209 1.15 28.65 -17.92
N VAL A 210 -0.18 28.50 -17.89
CA VAL A 210 -1.12 29.56 -18.28
C VAL A 210 -0.95 30.78 -17.38
N ALA A 211 -0.85 30.59 -16.07
CA ALA A 211 -0.64 31.69 -15.12
C ALA A 211 0.68 32.44 -15.38
N ALA A 212 1.77 31.73 -15.73
CA ALA A 212 3.05 32.34 -16.07
C ALA A 212 2.96 33.19 -17.35
N MET A 213 2.31 32.66 -18.39
CA MET A 213 2.10 33.38 -19.66
C MET A 213 1.21 34.62 -19.49
N VAL A 214 0.07 34.48 -18.82
CA VAL A 214 -0.87 35.58 -18.57
C VAL A 214 -0.22 36.65 -17.69
N GLY A 215 0.46 36.24 -16.61
CA GLY A 215 1.14 37.17 -15.71
C GLY A 215 2.21 37.99 -16.43
N ALA A 216 3.04 37.35 -17.27
CA ALA A 216 4.01 38.05 -18.10
C ALA A 216 3.34 39.00 -19.11
N GLY A 217 2.30 38.54 -19.81
CA GLY A 217 1.56 39.37 -20.77
C GLY A 217 0.98 40.63 -20.14
N VAL A 218 0.32 40.50 -18.98
CA VAL A 218 -0.28 41.63 -18.25
C VAL A 218 0.78 42.58 -17.73
N TYR A 219 1.84 42.06 -17.10
CA TYR A 219 2.92 42.89 -16.57
C TYR A 219 3.61 43.68 -17.68
N PHE A 220 4.00 43.01 -18.76
CA PHE A 220 4.74 43.67 -19.85
C PHE A 220 3.86 44.51 -20.76
N SER A 221 2.53 44.32 -20.80
CA SER A 221 1.62 45.24 -21.49
C SER A 221 1.56 46.64 -20.85
N GLN A 222 1.92 46.75 -19.57
CA GLN A 222 1.93 48.02 -18.83
C GLN A 222 3.28 48.73 -18.92
N THR A 223 4.31 48.05 -19.43
CA THR A 223 5.67 48.57 -19.52
C THR A 223 6.06 48.76 -20.98
N ALA A 224 6.50 49.95 -21.39
CA ALA A 224 6.94 50.22 -22.77
C ALA A 224 8.34 49.62 -23.11
N VAL A 225 8.72 48.53 -22.44
CA VAL A 225 10.05 47.92 -22.52
C VAL A 225 10.21 47.04 -23.77
N PHE A 226 9.14 46.39 -24.22
CA PHE A 226 9.16 45.48 -25.36
C PHE A 226 8.21 45.96 -26.48
N ALA A 227 8.62 45.76 -27.72
CA ALA A 227 7.81 46.10 -28.90
C ALA A 227 6.57 45.19 -29.08
N SER A 228 6.59 43.99 -28.48
CA SER A 228 5.48 43.02 -28.53
C SER A 228 5.43 42.20 -27.25
N ILE A 229 4.22 41.85 -26.80
CA ILE A 229 3.98 40.97 -25.66
C ILE A 229 4.40 39.53 -25.92
N VAL A 230 4.61 39.12 -27.17
CA VAL A 230 4.93 37.74 -27.54
C VAL A 230 6.27 37.30 -26.95
N VAL A 231 7.30 38.15 -27.04
CA VAL A 231 8.65 37.84 -26.54
C VAL A 231 8.67 37.52 -25.04
N PRO A 232 8.15 38.37 -24.13
CA PRO A 232 8.15 38.07 -22.71
C PRO A 232 7.25 36.89 -22.35
N VAL A 233 6.14 36.67 -23.07
CA VAL A 233 5.25 35.51 -22.84
C VAL A 233 5.96 34.20 -23.19
N VAL A 234 6.64 34.14 -24.35
CA VAL A 234 7.42 32.96 -24.76
C VAL A 234 8.58 32.72 -23.79
N PHE A 235 9.26 33.77 -23.37
CA PHE A 235 10.34 33.67 -22.39
C PHE A 235 9.85 33.15 -21.02
N ALA A 236 8.71 33.63 -20.54
CA ALA A 236 8.09 33.14 -19.31
C ALA A 236 7.67 31.67 -19.41
N ALA A 237 7.10 31.25 -20.55
CA ALA A 237 6.77 29.86 -20.83
C ALA A 237 8.01 28.97 -20.83
N PHE A 238 9.12 29.44 -21.44
CA PHE A 238 10.39 28.72 -21.47
C PHE A 238 10.97 28.53 -20.05
N ILE A 239 11.02 29.59 -19.24
CA ILE A 239 11.50 29.51 -17.85
C ILE A 239 10.62 28.54 -17.04
N TYR A 240 9.30 28.62 -17.20
CA TYR A 240 8.38 27.70 -16.52
C TYR A 240 8.64 26.25 -16.91
N GLY A 241 8.81 25.99 -18.22
CA GLY A 241 9.15 24.67 -18.75
C GLY A 241 10.48 24.14 -18.22
N LEU A 242 11.51 24.99 -18.15
CA LEU A 242 12.81 24.63 -17.57
C LEU A 242 12.71 24.29 -16.09
N ALA A 243 11.97 25.07 -15.30
CA ALA A 243 11.74 24.79 -13.88
C ALA A 243 10.95 23.48 -13.67
N ALA A 244 9.94 23.21 -14.51
CA ALA A 244 9.21 21.95 -14.50
C ALA A 244 10.13 20.77 -14.88
N PHE A 245 10.99 20.93 -15.88
CA PHE A 245 11.93 19.89 -16.28
C PHE A 245 12.93 19.55 -15.17
N ILE A 246 13.52 20.56 -14.52
CA ILE A 246 14.44 20.37 -13.38
C ILE A 246 13.71 19.67 -12.22
N GLY A 247 12.49 20.10 -11.89
CA GLY A 247 11.67 19.45 -10.85
C GLY A 247 11.34 17.99 -11.18
N TRP A 248 11.09 17.68 -12.44
CA TRP A 248 10.86 16.32 -12.91
C TRP A 248 12.11 15.45 -12.77
N VAL A 249 13.28 15.92 -13.24
CA VAL A 249 14.55 15.20 -13.09
C VAL A 249 14.86 14.93 -11.61
N TRP A 250 14.69 15.95 -10.75
CA TRP A 250 14.92 15.83 -9.32
C TRP A 250 14.01 14.79 -8.66
N THR A 251 12.72 14.78 -9.01
CA THR A 251 11.76 13.84 -8.42
C THR A 251 11.94 12.41 -8.94
N ALA A 252 12.22 12.24 -10.23
CA ALA A 252 12.53 10.94 -10.83
C ALA A 252 13.83 10.33 -10.27
N TYR A 253 14.88 11.14 -10.08
CA TYR A 253 16.11 10.67 -9.44
C TYR A 253 15.86 10.14 -8.02
N ASN A 254 15.16 10.93 -7.20
CA ASN A 254 14.85 10.53 -5.83
C ASN A 254 13.94 9.28 -5.77
N SER A 255 13.01 9.11 -6.71
CA SER A 255 12.20 7.88 -6.76
C SER A 255 13.05 6.66 -7.08
N LEU A 256 13.98 6.75 -8.05
CA LEU A 256 14.91 5.67 -8.38
C LEU A 256 15.86 5.33 -7.21
N VAL A 257 16.33 6.34 -6.47
CA VAL A 257 17.15 6.12 -5.25
C VAL A 257 16.34 5.38 -4.18
N ASN A 258 15.11 5.81 -3.92
CA ASN A 258 14.21 5.15 -2.97
C ASN A 258 13.91 3.70 -3.39
N LEU A 259 13.66 3.47 -4.68
CA LEU A 259 13.39 2.14 -5.21
C LEU A 259 14.61 1.22 -5.07
N ARG A 260 15.81 1.72 -5.35
CA ARG A 260 17.06 0.98 -5.08
C ARG A 260 17.25 0.66 -3.59
N ALA A 261 16.93 1.61 -2.71
CA ALA A 261 16.99 1.38 -1.27
C ALA A 261 16.02 0.29 -0.82
N ARG A 262 14.81 0.24 -1.41
CA ARG A 262 13.82 -0.83 -1.18
C ARG A 262 14.33 -2.20 -1.64
N VAL A 263 14.97 -2.30 -2.80
CA VAL A 263 15.58 -3.57 -3.24
C VAL A 263 16.61 -4.07 -2.22
N ARG A 264 17.50 -3.18 -1.74
CA ARG A 264 18.50 -3.52 -0.71
C ARG A 264 17.85 -3.91 0.62
N GLN A 265 16.78 -3.22 1.00
CA GLN A 265 16.00 -3.56 2.19
C GLN A 265 15.38 -4.95 2.04
N GLY A 266 14.76 -5.27 0.91
CA GLY A 266 14.23 -6.61 0.62
C GLY A 266 15.31 -7.68 0.74
N PHE A 267 16.52 -7.43 0.20
CA PHE A 267 17.65 -8.34 0.35
C PHE A 267 18.05 -8.56 1.83
N SER A 268 18.10 -7.48 2.61
CA SER A 268 18.41 -7.58 4.05
C SER A 268 17.39 -8.40 4.85
N GLN A 269 16.14 -8.50 4.38
CA GLN A 269 15.14 -9.35 5.05
C GLN A 269 15.42 -10.83 4.81
N ILE A 270 15.93 -11.17 3.63
CA ILE A 270 16.39 -12.53 3.32
C ILE A 270 17.58 -12.88 4.24
N ASP A 271 18.50 -11.95 4.47
CA ASP A 271 19.64 -12.15 5.39
C ASP A 271 19.16 -12.50 6.81
N VAL A 272 18.14 -11.78 7.29
CA VAL A 272 17.56 -11.98 8.63
C VAL A 272 16.93 -13.36 8.75
N GLU A 273 16.11 -13.79 7.79
CA GLU A 273 15.45 -15.10 7.84
C GLU A 273 16.44 -16.27 7.63
N LEU A 274 17.47 -16.10 6.81
CA LEU A 274 18.56 -17.09 6.69
C LEU A 274 19.34 -17.24 7.99
N LYS A 275 19.63 -16.12 8.66
CA LYS A 275 20.26 -16.16 9.98
C LYS A 275 19.38 -16.88 10.99
N ARG A 276 18.07 -16.57 11.02
CA ARG A 276 17.11 -17.25 11.90
C ARG A 276 17.07 -18.76 11.62
N ARG A 277 17.09 -19.17 10.35
CA ARG A 277 17.18 -20.59 9.95
C ARG A 277 18.46 -21.23 10.48
N ALA A 278 19.61 -20.59 10.31
CA ALA A 278 20.90 -21.10 10.80
C ALA A 278 20.93 -21.20 12.34
N ASP A 279 20.31 -20.26 13.05
CA ASP A 279 20.23 -20.24 14.52
C ASP A 279 19.31 -21.34 15.08
N LEU A 280 18.29 -21.79 14.32
CA LEU A 280 17.38 -22.87 14.72
C LEU A 280 18.01 -24.27 14.57
N ILE A 281 18.94 -24.43 13.63
CA ILE A 281 19.52 -25.74 13.28
C ILE A 281 20.22 -26.45 14.46
N PRO A 282 21.07 -25.80 15.28
CA PRO A 282 21.72 -26.47 16.41
C PRO A 282 20.74 -27.09 17.40
N ASN A 283 19.64 -26.39 17.68
CA ASN A 283 18.60 -26.88 18.58
C ASN A 283 17.84 -28.06 17.97
N LEU A 284 17.57 -28.03 16.67
CA LEU A 284 16.97 -29.17 15.95
C LEU A 284 17.90 -30.39 15.94
N VAL A 285 19.20 -30.16 15.72
CA VAL A 285 20.21 -31.22 15.74
C VAL A 285 20.28 -31.86 17.12
N ALA A 286 20.32 -31.06 18.19
CA ALA A 286 20.31 -31.53 19.57
C ALA A 286 19.04 -32.32 19.92
N ALA A 287 17.86 -31.83 19.48
CA ALA A 287 16.60 -32.51 19.67
C ALA A 287 16.58 -33.88 18.97
N VAL A 288 17.02 -33.95 17.71
CA VAL A 288 17.15 -35.21 16.96
C VAL A 288 18.17 -36.14 17.63
N GLU A 289 19.29 -35.60 18.11
CA GLU A 289 20.35 -36.36 18.79
C GLU A 289 19.91 -36.99 20.11
N GLY A 290 18.95 -36.39 20.81
CA GLY A 290 18.39 -36.96 22.05
C GLY A 290 17.69 -38.30 21.87
N TYR A 291 17.21 -38.62 20.66
CA TYR A 291 16.45 -39.84 20.35
C TYR A 291 17.27 -40.88 19.56
N ARG A 292 18.57 -40.65 19.36
CA ARG A 292 19.40 -41.34 18.36
C ARG A 292 19.96 -42.70 18.72
N ALA A 293 19.56 -43.34 19.82
CA ALA A 293 20.32 -44.39 20.47
C ALA A 293 21.00 -45.40 19.52
N HIS A 294 20.37 -45.85 18.41
CA HIS A 294 21.05 -46.59 17.32
C HIS A 294 20.49 -46.37 15.89
N GLU A 295 19.93 -45.20 15.58
CA GLU A 295 19.19 -45.00 14.32
C GLU A 295 19.97 -44.24 13.23
N SER A 296 20.36 -44.95 12.16
CA SER A 296 21.11 -44.39 11.02
C SER A 296 20.35 -43.28 10.26
N GLY A 297 19.02 -43.37 10.18
CA GLY A 297 18.17 -42.35 9.54
C GLY A 297 18.23 -41.00 10.23
N LEU A 298 18.17 -40.99 11.57
CA LEU A 298 18.32 -39.77 12.36
C LEU A 298 19.74 -39.22 12.28
N GLN A 299 20.76 -40.09 12.17
CA GLN A 299 22.16 -39.70 11.95
C GLN A 299 22.35 -38.91 10.64
N GLN A 300 21.80 -39.43 9.54
CA GLN A 300 21.80 -38.75 8.25
C GLN A 300 21.08 -37.40 8.30
N LEU A 301 19.91 -37.34 8.95
CA LEU A 301 19.14 -36.09 9.07
C LEU A 301 19.94 -34.98 9.76
N ALA A 302 20.53 -35.22 10.93
CA ALA A 302 21.25 -34.13 11.59
C ALA A 302 22.62 -33.83 10.96
N ALA A 303 23.21 -34.75 10.19
CA ALA A 303 24.33 -34.41 9.30
C ALA A 303 23.87 -33.45 8.18
N GLU A 304 22.72 -33.70 7.57
CA GLU A 304 22.11 -32.82 6.57
C GLU A 304 21.76 -31.44 7.15
N LEU A 305 21.17 -31.39 8.35
CA LEU A 305 20.89 -30.12 9.05
C LEU A 305 22.18 -29.33 9.28
N ARG A 306 23.25 -29.96 9.77
CA ARG A 306 24.56 -29.31 9.96
C ARG A 306 25.14 -28.76 8.66
N ASN A 307 25.03 -29.50 7.56
CA ASN A 307 25.48 -29.04 6.24
C ASN A 307 24.69 -27.81 5.74
N GLN A 308 23.42 -27.69 6.14
CA GLN A 308 22.59 -26.54 5.80
C GLN A 308 22.82 -25.33 6.72
N GLN A 309 23.48 -25.51 7.87
CA GLN A 309 23.82 -24.42 8.79
C GLN A 309 24.90 -23.49 8.22
N THR A 310 25.85 -24.05 7.46
CA THR A 310 26.99 -23.32 6.89
C THR A 310 26.67 -22.61 5.57
N LEU A 311 25.51 -22.87 4.99
CA LEU A 311 25.03 -22.16 3.80
C LEU A 311 24.70 -20.72 4.20
N THR A 312 25.66 -19.84 3.94
CA THR A 312 25.56 -18.38 4.14
C THR A 312 25.30 -17.70 2.79
N MET A 313 24.89 -16.42 2.85
CA MET A 313 24.46 -15.63 1.70
C MET A 313 25.45 -15.48 0.53
N ASP A 314 26.74 -15.82 0.74
CA ASP A 314 27.72 -15.83 -0.35
C ASP A 314 27.59 -17.04 -1.29
N THR A 315 26.85 -18.09 -0.90
CA THR A 315 26.41 -19.11 -1.85
C THR A 315 25.19 -18.58 -2.61
N ARG A 316 25.43 -17.61 -3.50
CA ARG A 316 24.42 -16.99 -4.38
C ARG A 316 23.64 -18.01 -5.23
N ASP A 317 24.16 -19.24 -5.33
CA ASP A 317 23.66 -20.36 -6.14
C ASP A 317 23.43 -21.65 -5.31
N GLY A 318 23.47 -21.58 -3.98
CA GLY A 318 23.27 -22.76 -3.13
C GLY A 318 21.80 -23.20 -3.14
N GLU A 319 21.49 -24.40 -3.61
CA GLU A 319 20.17 -25.03 -3.46
C GLU A 319 19.82 -25.13 -1.96
N LEU A 320 19.10 -24.13 -1.45
CA LEU A 320 18.47 -24.19 -0.14
C LEU A 320 17.41 -25.29 -0.19
N LYS A 321 17.76 -26.47 0.30
CA LYS A 321 16.83 -27.59 0.38
C LYS A 321 15.75 -27.29 1.43
N GLY A 322 14.53 -27.71 1.15
CA GLY A 322 13.42 -27.63 2.10
C GLY A 322 13.63 -28.61 3.25
N LEU A 323 14.07 -28.11 4.41
CA LEU A 323 14.34 -28.91 5.60
C LEU A 323 13.04 -29.25 6.34
N ALA A 324 12.04 -28.35 6.34
CA ALA A 324 10.80 -28.59 7.08
C ALA A 324 10.01 -29.79 6.53
N ALA A 325 9.91 -29.92 5.20
CA ALA A 325 9.27 -31.07 4.57
C ALA A 325 10.00 -32.38 4.92
N ARG A 326 11.33 -32.36 4.87
CA ARG A 326 12.17 -33.52 5.23
C ARG A 326 12.01 -33.91 6.70
N LEU A 327 12.01 -32.93 7.60
CA LEU A 327 11.78 -33.15 9.04
C LEU A 327 10.41 -33.75 9.31
N SER A 328 9.38 -33.31 8.58
CA SER A 328 8.02 -33.84 8.71
C SER A 328 7.95 -35.32 8.32
N ILE A 329 8.56 -35.70 7.19
CA ILE A 329 8.65 -37.10 6.76
C ILE A 329 9.40 -37.95 7.78
N VAL A 330 10.48 -37.41 8.37
CA VAL A 330 11.25 -38.11 9.39
C VAL A 330 10.43 -38.26 10.68
N ALA A 331 9.74 -37.22 11.13
CA ALA A 331 8.89 -37.26 12.31
C ALA A 331 7.78 -38.33 12.21
N GLU A 332 7.19 -38.52 11.04
CA GLU A 332 6.20 -39.60 10.82
C GLU A 332 6.79 -41.01 10.98
N LYS A 333 8.08 -41.18 10.70
CA LYS A 333 8.77 -42.48 10.88
C LYS A 333 9.18 -42.74 12.33
N TYR A 334 9.23 -41.71 13.18
CA TYR A 334 9.75 -41.77 14.55
C TYR A 334 8.74 -41.18 15.54
N PRO A 335 7.79 -41.99 16.05
CA PRO A 335 6.72 -41.52 16.93
C PRO A 335 7.21 -40.84 18.21
N ASP A 336 8.32 -41.30 18.79
CA ASP A 336 8.88 -40.72 20.01
C ASP A 336 9.40 -39.29 19.78
N LEU A 337 9.99 -39.03 18.61
CA LEU A 337 10.40 -37.70 18.18
C LEU A 337 9.19 -36.81 17.91
N LYS A 338 8.15 -37.36 17.28
CA LYS A 338 6.88 -36.66 17.00
C LYS A 338 6.13 -36.31 18.28
N ALA A 339 6.24 -37.11 19.33
CA ALA A 339 5.64 -36.82 20.63
C ALA A 339 6.38 -35.72 21.41
N SER A 340 7.60 -35.36 20.99
CA SER A 340 8.42 -34.35 21.66
C SER A 340 7.90 -32.94 21.35
N GLN A 341 7.33 -32.28 22.36
CA GLN A 341 6.84 -30.90 22.22
C GLN A 341 7.95 -29.92 21.80
N SER A 342 9.18 -30.10 22.30
CA SER A 342 10.33 -29.27 21.94
C SER A 342 10.70 -29.42 20.47
N PHE A 343 10.67 -30.64 19.92
CA PHE A 343 10.93 -30.88 18.51
C PHE A 343 9.83 -30.27 17.63
N LEU A 344 8.55 -30.50 17.97
CA LEU A 344 7.42 -29.94 17.22
C LEU A 344 7.45 -28.41 17.18
N ALA A 345 7.82 -27.75 18.29
CA ALA A 345 7.95 -26.29 18.34
C ALA A 345 9.09 -25.77 17.43
N LEU A 346 10.25 -26.46 17.42
CA LEU A 346 11.38 -26.11 16.55
C LEU A 346 11.06 -26.39 15.06
N GLN A 347 10.40 -27.50 14.76
CA GLN A 347 9.94 -27.85 13.42
C GLN A 347 8.96 -26.80 12.89
N THR A 348 7.99 -26.39 13.72
CA THR A 348 7.02 -25.33 13.38
C THR A 348 7.75 -24.01 13.11
N SER A 349 8.68 -23.62 14.00
CA SER A 349 9.49 -22.41 13.84
C SER A 349 10.33 -22.42 12.56
N LEU A 350 10.89 -23.58 12.20
CA LEU A 350 11.64 -23.75 10.96
C LEU A 350 10.72 -23.63 9.73
N SER A 351 9.56 -24.29 9.75
CA SER A 351 8.57 -24.21 8.68
C SER A 351 8.10 -22.77 8.44
N GLU A 352 7.81 -22.03 9.52
CA GLU A 352 7.46 -20.61 9.44
C GLU A 352 8.61 -19.77 8.85
N THR A 353 9.86 -20.06 9.25
CA THR A 353 11.05 -19.37 8.75
C THR A 353 11.27 -19.66 7.26
N GLU A 354 11.09 -20.91 6.81
CA GLU A 354 11.17 -21.28 5.39
C GLU A 354 10.06 -20.62 4.56
N GLN A 355 8.83 -20.56 5.08
CA GLN A 355 7.73 -19.86 4.42
C GLN A 355 7.99 -18.35 4.31
N ARG A 356 8.47 -17.71 5.39
CA ARG A 356 8.85 -16.28 5.35
C ARG A 356 10.02 -16.01 4.42
N LEU A 357 11.00 -16.90 4.38
CA LEU A 357 12.12 -16.81 3.45
C LEU A 357 11.64 -16.90 2.00
N ALA A 358 10.68 -17.77 1.69
CA ALA A 358 10.03 -17.85 0.38
C ALA A 358 9.43 -16.50 -0.02
N LEU A 359 8.61 -15.94 0.87
CA LEU A 359 7.94 -14.65 0.66
C LEU A 359 8.95 -13.50 0.55
N ALA A 360 10.05 -13.53 1.30
CA ALA A 360 11.12 -12.54 1.21
C ALA A 360 11.83 -12.56 -0.14
N ARG A 361 12.09 -13.76 -0.68
CA ARG A 361 12.72 -13.94 -2.01
C ARG A 361 11.80 -13.48 -3.13
N ASP A 362 10.52 -13.87 -3.08
CA ASP A 362 9.52 -13.43 -4.06
C ASP A 362 9.34 -11.90 -4.03
N TYR A 363 9.25 -11.31 -2.84
CA TYR A 363 9.19 -9.86 -2.65
C TYR A 363 10.43 -9.16 -3.20
N TYR A 364 11.64 -9.66 -2.90
CA TYR A 364 12.89 -9.12 -3.44
C TYR A 364 12.90 -9.18 -4.98
N ASN A 365 12.58 -10.33 -5.56
CA ASN A 365 12.55 -10.54 -7.01
C ASN A 365 11.53 -9.63 -7.69
N SER A 366 10.37 -9.45 -7.07
CA SER A 366 9.33 -8.54 -7.54
C SER A 366 9.82 -7.08 -7.60
N ILE A 367 10.44 -6.57 -6.52
CA ILE A 367 10.98 -5.20 -6.51
C ILE A 367 12.16 -5.07 -7.48
N ALA A 368 13.08 -6.04 -7.48
CA ALA A 368 14.26 -6.00 -8.35
C ALA A 368 13.86 -6.01 -9.83
N THR A 369 12.82 -6.78 -10.19
CA THR A 369 12.21 -6.78 -11.52
C THR A 369 11.60 -5.41 -11.82
N PHE A 370 10.79 -4.87 -10.91
CA PHE A 370 10.17 -3.56 -11.09
C PHE A 370 11.21 -2.44 -11.26
N TYR A 371 12.25 -2.44 -10.44
CA TYR A 371 13.40 -1.52 -10.54
C TYR A 371 14.11 -1.66 -11.88
N ARG A 372 14.35 -2.88 -12.35
CA ARG A 372 14.93 -3.13 -13.68
C ARG A 372 14.03 -2.58 -14.78
N THR A 373 12.73 -2.85 -14.73
CA THR A 373 11.75 -2.35 -15.71
C THR A 373 11.75 -0.82 -15.76
N ARG A 374 11.82 -0.11 -14.62
CA ARG A 374 11.95 1.36 -14.61
C ARG A 374 13.26 1.85 -15.23
N LEU A 375 14.36 1.12 -15.10
CA LEU A 375 15.61 1.47 -15.77
C LEU A 375 15.59 1.18 -17.29
N GLU A 376 14.59 0.46 -17.80
CA GLU A 376 14.44 0.13 -19.21
C GLU A 376 13.40 1.01 -19.92
N ILE A 377 12.40 1.52 -19.20
CA ILE A 377 11.30 2.33 -19.76
C ILE A 377 11.69 3.81 -19.90
N PHE A 378 11.36 4.43 -21.03
CA PHE A 378 11.50 5.88 -21.24
C PHE A 378 10.43 6.65 -20.43
N PRO A 379 10.76 7.79 -19.80
CA PRO A 379 12.05 8.50 -19.81
C PRO A 379 13.08 8.08 -18.75
N ASP A 380 12.66 7.30 -17.75
CA ASP A 380 13.51 6.95 -16.59
C ASP A 380 14.77 6.20 -16.98
N GLY A 381 14.72 5.33 -17.99
CA GLY A 381 15.87 4.57 -18.45
C GLY A 381 17.00 5.44 -19.01
N VAL A 382 16.68 6.58 -19.63
CA VAL A 382 17.69 7.55 -20.08
C VAL A 382 18.38 8.20 -18.88
N LEU A 383 17.57 8.64 -17.91
CA LEU A 383 18.07 9.23 -16.66
C LEU A 383 18.91 8.22 -15.87
N GLY A 384 18.45 6.97 -15.79
CA GLY A 384 19.12 5.86 -15.13
C GLY A 384 20.50 5.58 -15.72
N ARG A 385 20.61 5.52 -17.06
CA ARG A 385 21.90 5.34 -17.74
C ARG A 385 22.85 6.52 -17.53
N LEU A 386 22.34 7.75 -17.65
CA LEU A 386 23.14 8.96 -17.46
C LEU A 386 23.70 9.09 -16.03
N LEU A 387 22.92 8.67 -15.03
CA LEU A 387 23.27 8.79 -13.61
C LEU A 387 23.85 7.49 -13.01
N GLY A 388 24.13 6.48 -13.84
CA GLY A 388 24.83 5.26 -13.42
C GLY A 388 24.00 4.28 -12.57
N PHE A 389 22.67 4.28 -12.71
CA PHE A 389 21.82 3.25 -12.11
C PHE A 389 22.01 1.91 -12.82
N LYS A 390 22.34 0.87 -12.03
CA LYS A 390 22.49 -0.50 -12.52
C LYS A 390 21.36 -1.38 -11.99
N PRO A 391 20.88 -2.36 -12.78
CA PRO A 391 19.92 -3.36 -12.32
C PRO A 391 20.54 -4.24 -11.24
N MET A 392 19.70 -4.81 -10.37
CA MET A 392 20.10 -5.78 -9.35
C MET A 392 19.88 -7.20 -9.86
N ALA A 393 20.71 -8.15 -9.42
CA ALA A 393 20.55 -9.56 -9.81
C ALA A 393 19.29 -10.16 -9.16
N LEU A 394 18.53 -10.92 -9.94
CA LEU A 394 17.41 -11.71 -9.43
C LEU A 394 17.93 -12.97 -8.74
N LEU A 395 17.18 -13.46 -7.77
CA LEU A 395 17.44 -14.74 -7.13
C LEU A 395 16.75 -15.84 -7.94
N GLU A 396 17.42 -16.98 -8.07
CA GLU A 396 16.82 -18.18 -8.67
C GLU A 396 15.66 -18.73 -7.83
N ALA A 397 14.78 -19.52 -8.43
CA ALA A 397 13.68 -20.16 -7.70
C ALA A 397 14.24 -21.12 -6.65
N ALA A 398 13.70 -21.07 -5.43
CA ALA A 398 14.10 -22.01 -4.39
C ALA A 398 13.42 -23.38 -4.59
N THR A 399 14.10 -24.48 -4.27
CA THR A 399 13.56 -25.84 -4.49
C THR A 399 12.35 -26.19 -3.62
N PHE A 400 12.07 -25.41 -2.56
CA PHE A 400 10.84 -25.54 -1.77
C PHE A 400 9.63 -24.78 -2.35
N GLU A 401 9.77 -24.01 -3.44
CA GLU A 401 8.69 -23.26 -4.10
C GLU A 401 7.79 -24.14 -5.00
N ARG A 402 8.04 -25.45 -5.11
CA ARG A 402 7.22 -26.37 -5.92
C ARG A 402 6.64 -27.54 -5.13
N ALA A 403 5.36 -27.42 -4.84
CA ALA A 403 4.40 -28.46 -5.22
C ALA A 403 3.16 -27.76 -5.80
N PRO A 404 3.01 -27.67 -7.14
CA PRO A 404 1.70 -27.34 -7.70
C PRO A 404 0.68 -28.37 -7.20
N VAL A 405 -0.46 -27.90 -6.70
CA VAL A 405 -1.58 -28.78 -6.40
C VAL A 405 -2.11 -29.28 -7.74
N GLU A 406 -1.72 -30.49 -8.14
CA GLU A 406 -2.41 -31.21 -9.20
C GLU A 406 -3.82 -31.53 -8.70
N VAL A 407 -4.77 -30.67 -9.06
CA VAL A 407 -6.18 -30.99 -8.93
C VAL A 407 -6.50 -32.00 -10.04
N ASN A 408 -6.35 -33.29 -9.73
CA ASN A 408 -7.01 -34.33 -10.50
C ASN A 408 -8.51 -34.15 -10.28
N LEU A 409 -9.16 -33.44 -11.21
CA LEU A 409 -10.59 -33.57 -11.41
C LEU A 409 -10.77 -35.01 -11.91
N ALA A 410 -11.17 -35.90 -11.01
CA ALA A 410 -11.58 -37.24 -11.39
C ALA A 410 -12.67 -37.14 -12.46
N GLU A 411 -12.49 -37.89 -13.55
CA GLU A 411 -13.43 -38.01 -14.67
C GLU A 411 -14.81 -38.52 -14.25
#